data_AF-Q47E08-F1
#
_entry.id   AF-Q47E08-F1
#
_cell.length_a   1.000
_cell.length_b   1.000
_cell.length_c   1.000
_cell.angle_alpha   90.00
_cell.angle_beta   90.00
_cell.angle_gamma   90.00
#
_symmetry.space_group_name_H-M   'P 1'
#
loop_
_entity.id
_entity.type
_entity.pdbx_description
1 polymer ?
#
loop_
_entity_poly.entity_id
_entity_poly.type
_entity_poly.pdbx_seq_one_letter_code
_entity_poly.pdbx_strand_id
1 'polypeptide(L)'
;MNKTGIAIGASAITFILCLSVNHFAPEHKTMTKIHKLEYPLILSSESASKNTHMLPKGTVLYFDKSYPEGFTRYKIYINIDRMPLKLDDLSDPTEIDPIDAVAPSKEDLLKLLRDYPLTKSDLESILNSKRISKDEIREILDNFIR
;
A
#
# COMPACT_ATOMS: atom_id res chain seq x y z
N MET A 1 -57.53 -12.50 -33.47
CA MET A 1 -56.31 -12.56 -32.64
C MET A 1 -55.54 -11.26 -32.87
N ASN A 2 -55.52 -10.37 -31.87
CA ASN A 2 -55.22 -8.94 -32.07
C ASN A 2 -53.70 -8.69 -32.02
N LYS A 3 -53.10 -8.35 -33.16
CA LYS A 3 -51.64 -8.21 -33.34
C LYS A 3 -51.01 -7.15 -32.43
N THR A 4 -51.80 -6.18 -31.97
CA THR A 4 -51.39 -5.08 -31.09
C THR A 4 -51.15 -5.50 -29.64
N GLY A 5 -51.91 -6.46 -29.10
CA GLY A 5 -51.70 -6.96 -27.73
C GLY A 5 -50.42 -7.78 -27.59
N ILE A 6 -50.01 -8.47 -28.66
CA ILE A 6 -48.77 -9.26 -28.71
C ILE A 6 -47.54 -8.33 -28.72
N ALA A 7 -47.62 -7.19 -29.44
CA ALA A 7 -46.51 -6.24 -29.54
C ALA A 7 -46.19 -5.54 -28.20
N ILE A 8 -47.21 -5.16 -27.44
CA ILE A 8 -47.05 -4.50 -26.14
C ILE A 8 -46.48 -5.48 -25.10
N GLY A 9 -46.96 -6.72 -25.09
CA GLY A 9 -46.42 -7.78 -24.21
C GLY A 9 -44.95 -8.09 -24.50
N ALA A 10 -44.54 -8.15 -25.77
CA ALA A 10 -43.16 -8.40 -26.16
C ALA A 10 -42.20 -7.27 -25.73
N SER A 11 -42.64 -6.02 -25.81
CA SER A 11 -41.81 -4.86 -25.40
C SER A 11 -41.59 -4.80 -23.90
N ALA A 12 -42.62 -5.08 -23.09
CA ALA A 12 -42.51 -5.11 -21.63
C ALA A 12 -41.58 -6.24 -21.13
N ILE A 13 -41.65 -7.42 -21.74
CA ILE A 13 -40.76 -8.55 -21.39
C ILE A 13 -39.30 -8.22 -21.72
N THR A 14 -39.05 -7.55 -22.86
CA THR A 14 -37.70 -7.15 -23.26
C THR A 14 -37.10 -6.12 -22.29
N PHE A 15 -37.91 -5.17 -21.82
CA PHE A 15 -37.46 -4.14 -20.86
C PHE A 15 -37.12 -4.74 -19.49
N ILE A 16 -37.91 -5.70 -19.01
CA ILE A 16 -37.65 -6.42 -17.75
C ILE A 16 -36.39 -7.32 -17.88
N LEU A 17 -36.18 -7.96 -19.04
CA LEU A 17 -34.97 -8.72 -19.30
C LEU A 17 -33.72 -7.83 -19.35
N CYS A 18 -33.78 -6.65 -19.98
CA CYS A 18 -32.63 -5.72 -19.99
C CYS A 18 -32.30 -5.18 -18.59
N LEU A 19 -33.30 -4.91 -17.73
CA LEU A 19 -33.07 -4.46 -16.35
C LEU A 19 -32.45 -5.56 -15.47
N SER A 20 -32.85 -6.82 -15.66
CA SER A 20 -32.33 -7.94 -14.88
C SER A 20 -30.90 -8.34 -15.26
N VAL A 21 -30.51 -8.21 -16.54
CA VAL A 21 -29.13 -8.47 -16.99
C VAL A 21 -28.12 -7.47 -16.41
N ASN A 22 -28.54 -6.21 -16.16
CA ASN A 22 -27.68 -5.22 -15.50
C ASN A 22 -27.46 -5.45 -13.99
N HIS A 23 -28.35 -6.19 -13.31
CA HIS A 23 -28.15 -6.57 -11.90
C HIS A 23 -27.29 -7.84 -11.72
N PHE A 24 -27.04 -8.57 -12.81
CA PHE A 24 -26.26 -9.80 -12.84
C PHE A 24 -24.92 -9.62 -13.57
N ALA A 25 -24.37 -8.40 -13.60
CA ALA A 25 -22.98 -8.22 -13.99
C ALA A 25 -22.10 -8.96 -12.96
N PRO A 26 -21.43 -10.07 -13.33
CA PRO A 26 -20.54 -10.74 -12.40
C PRO A 26 -19.43 -9.76 -12.03
N GLU A 27 -19.18 -9.58 -10.74
CA GLU A 27 -17.99 -8.86 -10.27
C GLU A 27 -16.78 -9.48 -10.95
N HIS A 28 -16.17 -8.73 -11.87
CA HIS A 28 -14.89 -9.12 -12.42
C HIS A 28 -13.90 -9.13 -11.25
N LYS A 29 -13.62 -10.34 -10.76
CA LYS A 29 -12.67 -10.60 -9.69
C LYS A 29 -11.27 -10.25 -10.22
N THR A 30 -10.97 -8.96 -10.21
CA THR A 30 -9.65 -8.46 -10.57
C THR A 30 -8.67 -9.07 -9.58
N MET A 31 -7.64 -9.75 -10.10
CA MET A 31 -6.61 -10.30 -9.22
C MET A 31 -5.93 -9.15 -8.49
N THR A 32 -5.98 -9.18 -7.16
CA THR A 32 -5.27 -8.21 -6.34
C THR A 32 -3.78 -8.40 -6.53
N LYS A 33 -3.11 -7.38 -7.07
CA LYS A 33 -1.65 -7.39 -7.23
C LYS A 33 -1.01 -7.07 -5.88
N ILE A 34 0.01 -7.84 -5.51
CA ILE A 34 0.78 -7.61 -4.29
C ILE A 34 2.26 -7.52 -4.61
N HIS A 35 3.00 -6.85 -3.74
CA HIS A 35 4.45 -6.86 -3.68
C HIS A 35 4.91 -7.19 -2.26
N LYS A 36 5.85 -8.12 -2.11
CA LYS A 36 6.44 -8.44 -0.82
C LYS A 36 7.80 -7.76 -0.74
N LEU A 37 8.01 -6.93 0.28
CA LEU A 37 9.25 -6.17 0.43
C LEU A 37 10.46 -7.10 0.54
N GLU A 38 11.49 -6.83 -0.25
CA GLU A 38 12.77 -7.55 -0.22
C GLU A 38 13.77 -6.95 0.78
N TYR A 39 13.57 -5.69 1.12
CA TYR A 39 14.34 -4.88 2.08
C TYR A 39 13.38 -3.95 2.85
N PRO A 40 13.77 -3.46 4.04
CA PRO A 40 12.92 -2.56 4.80
C PRO A 40 12.76 -1.20 4.12
N LEU A 41 11.63 -0.53 4.39
CA LEU A 41 11.38 0.85 3.99
C LEU A 41 11.21 1.74 5.22
N ILE A 42 11.69 2.98 5.15
CA ILE A 42 11.48 4.00 6.16
C ILE A 42 10.20 4.74 5.84
N LEU A 43 9.37 4.93 6.87
CA LEU A 43 8.14 5.69 6.81
C LEU A 43 8.42 7.16 7.15
N SER A 44 7.90 8.05 6.32
CA SER A 44 7.90 9.49 6.55
C SER A 44 6.52 10.07 6.28
N SER A 45 6.12 11.04 7.10
CA SER A 45 4.89 11.81 6.91
C SER A 45 5.19 13.26 7.26
N GLU A 46 4.57 14.19 6.53
CA GLU A 46 4.72 15.62 6.80
C GLU A 46 4.04 16.03 8.11
N SER A 47 2.99 15.29 8.52
CA SER A 47 2.15 15.58 9.68
C SER A 47 2.54 14.80 10.94
N ALA A 48 3.27 13.69 10.81
CA ALA A 48 3.70 12.87 11.94
C ALA A 48 4.96 13.40 12.64
N SER A 49 5.07 13.17 13.96
CA SER A 49 6.33 13.42 14.70
C SER A 49 7.49 12.70 14.02
N LYS A 50 8.68 13.34 13.95
CA LYS A 50 9.91 12.87 13.27
C LYS A 50 10.53 11.56 13.81
N ASN A 51 9.74 10.69 14.42
CA ASN A 51 10.20 9.36 14.79
C ASN A 51 10.31 8.51 13.52
N THR A 52 11.52 8.01 13.28
CA THR A 52 11.80 7.12 12.16
C THR A 52 11.09 5.79 12.41
N HIS A 53 10.04 5.52 11.64
CA HIS A 53 9.34 4.23 11.66
C HIS A 53 9.73 3.42 10.42
N MET A 54 9.67 2.09 10.51
CA MET A 54 10.14 1.20 9.44
C MET A 54 9.09 0.13 9.11
N LEU A 55 8.89 -0.13 7.82
CA LEU A 55 8.26 -1.34 7.35
C LEU A 55 9.32 -2.43 7.21
N PRO A 56 9.21 -3.56 7.91
CA PRO A 56 10.19 -4.62 7.83
C PRO A 56 10.18 -5.30 6.46
N LYS A 57 11.32 -5.91 6.12
CA LYS A 57 11.39 -6.88 5.02
C LYS A 57 10.27 -7.91 5.16
N GLY A 58 9.66 -8.27 4.03
CA GLY A 58 8.59 -9.25 3.97
C GLY A 58 7.19 -8.68 4.20
N THR A 59 7.06 -7.38 4.52
CA THR A 59 5.76 -6.69 4.52
C THR A 59 5.09 -6.82 3.16
N VAL A 60 3.79 -7.14 3.16
CA VAL A 60 2.98 -7.26 1.95
C VAL A 60 2.32 -5.92 1.63
N LEU A 61 2.61 -5.40 0.45
CA LEU A 61 2.02 -4.20 -0.11
C LEU A 61 0.97 -4.58 -1.15
N TYR A 62 -0.24 -4.07 -0.99
CA TYR A 62 -1.34 -4.30 -1.93
C TYR A 62 -1.40 -3.15 -2.92
N PHE A 63 -1.34 -3.43 -4.22
CA PHE A 63 -1.39 -2.39 -5.23
C PHE A 63 -2.70 -1.61 -5.16
N ASP A 64 -2.62 -0.28 -5.10
CA ASP A 64 -3.78 0.60 -5.20
C ASP A 64 -3.83 1.27 -6.58
N LYS A 65 -2.84 2.13 -6.86
CA LYS A 65 -2.82 2.94 -8.10
C LYS A 65 -1.40 3.39 -8.44
N SER A 66 -1.08 3.41 -9.73
CA SER A 66 0.10 4.11 -10.25
C SER A 66 -0.29 5.47 -10.82
N TYR A 67 0.58 6.44 -10.59
CA TYR A 67 0.39 7.85 -10.92
C TYR A 67 1.30 8.23 -12.09
N PRO A 68 0.84 9.05 -13.05
CA PRO A 68 1.67 9.51 -14.18
C PRO A 68 2.89 10.32 -13.72
N GLU A 69 2.86 10.89 -12.51
CA GLU A 69 3.95 11.62 -11.87
C GLU A 69 5.13 10.72 -11.46
N GLY A 70 4.99 9.38 -11.58
CA GLY A 70 6.08 8.43 -11.43
C GLY A 70 6.15 7.68 -10.10
N PHE A 71 5.13 7.82 -9.23
CA PHE A 71 5.03 7.03 -8.00
C PHE A 71 3.86 6.04 -8.07
N THR A 72 3.92 5.02 -7.21
CA THR A 72 2.84 4.04 -7.05
C THR A 72 2.41 4.00 -5.61
N ARG A 73 1.12 4.11 -5.38
CA ARG A 73 0.51 3.99 -4.07
C ARG A 73 0.12 2.54 -3.80
N TYR A 74 0.39 2.11 -2.58
CA TYR A 74 0.03 0.80 -2.07
C TYR A 74 -0.83 0.93 -0.81
N LYS A 75 -1.66 -0.08 -0.55
CA LYS A 75 -2.38 -0.27 0.71
C LYS A 75 -1.62 -1.24 1.59
N ILE A 76 -1.66 -0.99 2.90
CA ILE A 76 -1.19 -1.89 3.95
C ILE A 76 -2.37 -2.14 4.88
N TYR A 77 -2.62 -3.40 5.19
CA TYR A 77 -3.62 -3.79 6.18
C TYR A 77 -2.92 -4.10 7.50
N ILE A 78 -3.34 -3.42 8.56
CA ILE A 78 -2.79 -3.58 9.90
C ILE A 78 -3.91 -4.08 10.79
N ASN A 79 -3.70 -5.24 11.40
CA ASN A 79 -4.60 -5.76 12.42
C ASN A 79 -4.19 -5.18 13.76
N ILE A 80 -5.13 -4.51 14.44
CA ILE A 80 -4.96 -4.00 15.80
C ILE A 80 -5.74 -4.92 16.74
N ASP A 81 -5.01 -5.64 17.60
CA ASP A 81 -5.62 -6.60 18.53
C ASP A 81 -6.16 -5.87 19.77
N ARG A 82 -7.47 -6.00 20.01
CA ARG A 82 -8.17 -5.59 21.25
C ARG A 82 -7.91 -4.16 21.73
N MET A 83 -7.58 -3.26 20.81
CA MET A 83 -7.38 -1.84 21.11
C MET A 83 -8.29 -1.02 20.18
N PRO A 84 -9.51 -0.65 20.62
CA PRO A 84 -10.40 0.15 19.80
C PRO A 84 -9.80 1.55 19.61
N LEU A 85 -9.75 1.99 18.35
CA LEU A 85 -9.29 3.33 17.97
C LEU A 85 -10.49 4.26 17.81
N LYS A 86 -10.35 5.51 18.25
CA LYS A 86 -11.33 6.56 17.95
C LYS A 86 -11.27 6.86 16.46
N LEU A 87 -12.43 6.88 15.81
CA LEU A 87 -12.56 7.25 14.41
C LEU A 87 -13.02 8.71 14.33
N ASP A 88 -12.46 9.44 13.38
CA ASP A 88 -12.87 10.80 13.03
C ASP A 88 -13.31 10.79 11.56
N ASP A 89 -14.34 11.57 11.23
CA ASP A 89 -14.83 11.69 9.86
C ASP A 89 -13.95 12.66 9.06
N LEU A 90 -13.61 12.27 7.83
CA LEU A 90 -12.93 13.18 6.90
C LEU A 90 -13.91 14.25 6.39
N SER A 91 -13.41 15.47 6.20
CA SER A 91 -14.19 16.54 5.55
C SER A 91 -14.50 16.23 4.09
N ASP A 92 -13.59 15.54 3.39
CA ASP A 92 -13.77 15.01 2.05
C ASP A 92 -13.58 13.48 2.06
N PRO A 93 -14.61 12.68 1.73
CA PRO A 93 -14.53 11.22 1.70
C PRO A 93 -13.54 10.64 0.68
N THR A 94 -13.05 11.46 -0.26
CA THR A 94 -12.10 11.07 -1.29
C THR A 94 -10.65 11.43 -0.95
N GLU A 95 -10.46 12.23 0.10
CA GLU A 95 -9.15 12.63 0.58
C GLU A 95 -8.39 11.43 1.13
N ILE A 96 -7.10 11.35 0.78
CA ILE A 96 -6.18 10.34 1.26
C ILE A 96 -4.91 11.08 1.65
N ASP A 97 -4.52 10.99 2.92
CA ASP A 97 -3.25 11.47 3.44
C ASP A 97 -2.27 10.27 3.54
N PRO A 98 -1.48 9.97 2.49
CA PRO A 98 -0.60 8.82 2.48
C PRO A 98 0.66 9.06 3.33
N ILE A 99 1.18 7.97 3.90
CA ILE A 99 2.54 7.95 4.44
C ILE A 99 3.49 7.56 3.33
N ASP A 100 4.58 8.31 3.18
CA ASP A 100 5.65 7.99 2.24
C ASP A 100 6.53 6.87 2.77
N ALA A 101 7.01 6.02 1.86
CA ALA A 101 7.90 4.92 2.18
C ALA A 101 9.10 4.93 1.23
N VAL A 102 10.30 5.10 1.78
CA VAL A 102 11.54 5.19 1.01
C VAL A 102 12.58 4.19 1.49
N ALA A 103 13.48 3.79 0.60
CA ALA A 103 14.61 2.97 1.00
C ALA A 103 15.55 3.78 1.92
N PRO A 104 16.14 3.17 2.96
CA PRO A 104 17.10 3.85 3.83
C PRO A 104 18.28 4.47 3.04
N SER A 105 18.60 5.73 3.32
CA SER A 105 19.86 6.34 2.92
C SER A 105 21.02 5.94 3.85
N LYS A 106 22.25 6.35 3.52
CA LYS A 106 23.42 6.19 4.39
C LYS A 106 23.19 6.88 5.74
N GLU A 107 22.66 8.10 5.70
CA GLU A 107 22.38 8.93 6.87
C GLU A 107 21.26 8.31 7.73
N ASP A 108 20.23 7.75 7.09
CA ASP A 108 19.14 7.10 7.81
C ASP A 108 19.57 5.78 8.45
N LEU A 109 20.46 5.01 7.81
CA LEU A 109 20.99 3.79 8.40
C LEU A 109 21.71 4.07 9.72
N LEU A 110 22.47 5.16 9.81
CA LEU A 110 23.16 5.54 11.04
C LEU A 110 22.18 5.99 12.15
N LYS A 111 21.02 6.57 11.80
CA LYS A 111 19.93 6.82 12.76
C LYS A 111 19.24 5.53 13.18
N LEU A 112 18.94 4.64 12.23
CA LEU A 112 18.32 3.34 12.50
C LEU A 112 19.18 2.49 13.44
N LEU A 113 20.51 2.47 13.26
CA LEU A 113 21.43 1.76 14.16
C LEU A 113 21.39 2.29 15.60
N ARG A 114 21.09 3.58 15.78
CA ARG A 114 20.99 4.22 17.12
C ARG A 114 19.63 4.01 17.76
N ASP A 115 18.57 4.20 16.99
CA ASP A 115 17.23 4.39 17.50
C ASP A 115 16.34 3.14 17.34
N TYR A 116 16.77 2.16 16.54
CA TYR A 116 15.99 0.99 16.19
C TYR A 116 16.77 -0.32 16.38
N PRO A 117 16.16 -1.38 16.95
CA PRO A 117 16.81 -2.68 17.07
C PRO A 117 16.88 -3.38 15.71
N LEU A 118 17.87 -3.00 14.88
CA LEU A 118 18.13 -3.67 13.61
C LEU A 118 18.62 -5.10 13.85
N THR A 119 17.98 -6.06 13.20
CA THR A 119 18.49 -7.43 13.19
C THR A 119 19.60 -7.59 12.15
N LYS A 120 20.41 -8.65 12.28
CA LYS A 120 21.39 -9.03 11.26
C LYS A 120 20.74 -9.24 9.89
N SER A 121 19.55 -9.84 9.85
CA SER A 121 18.79 -10.06 8.61
C SER A 121 18.36 -8.74 7.95
N ASP A 122 18.02 -7.73 8.75
CA ASP A 122 17.65 -6.41 8.22
C ASP A 122 18.86 -5.76 7.55
N LEU A 123 20.01 -5.74 8.23
CA LEU A 123 21.28 -5.26 7.68
C LEU A 123 21.69 -5.99 6.40
N GLU A 124 21.59 -7.33 6.37
CA GLU A 124 21.87 -8.13 5.17
C GLU A 124 20.94 -7.78 4.00
N SER A 125 19.66 -7.51 4.28
CA SER A 125 18.71 -7.12 3.23
C SER A 125 18.97 -5.71 2.68
N ILE A 126 19.37 -4.77 3.55
CA ILE A 126 19.78 -3.43 3.15
C ILE A 126 21.03 -3.52 2.26
N LEU A 127 22.02 -4.34 2.63
CA LEU A 127 23.21 -4.63 1.81
C LEU A 127 22.84 -5.18 0.42
N ASN A 128 21.95 -6.16 0.38
CA ASN A 128 21.54 -6.82 -0.87
C ASN A 128 20.69 -5.92 -1.79
N SER A 129 20.13 -4.84 -1.26
CA SER A 129 19.39 -3.86 -2.07
C SER A 129 20.29 -3.09 -3.06
N LYS A 130 21.62 -3.17 -2.90
CA LYS A 130 22.63 -2.42 -3.66
C LYS A 130 22.48 -0.89 -3.61
N ARG A 131 21.68 -0.37 -2.66
CA ARG A 131 21.48 1.06 -2.46
C ARG A 131 22.56 1.73 -1.62
N ILE A 132 23.24 0.95 -0.78
CA ILE A 132 24.38 1.37 0.02
C ILE A 132 25.51 0.37 -0.23
N SER A 133 26.70 0.88 -0.55
CA SER A 133 27.86 0.04 -0.81
C SER A 133 28.42 -0.60 0.47
N LYS A 134 29.20 -1.66 0.30
CA LYS A 134 29.87 -2.35 1.41
C LYS A 134 30.85 -1.43 2.15
N ASP A 135 31.51 -0.53 1.43
CA ASP A 135 32.48 0.40 2.01
C ASP A 135 31.79 1.51 2.80
N GLU A 136 30.68 2.04 2.30
CA GLU A 136 29.84 2.99 3.04
C GLU A 136 29.29 2.38 4.34
N ILE A 137 28.93 1.10 4.33
CA ILE A 137 28.44 0.42 5.55
C ILE A 137 29.58 0.19 6.55
N ARG A 138 30.78 -0.17 6.10
CA ARG A 138 31.94 -0.24 6.99
C ARG A 138 32.21 1.11 7.66
N GLU A 139 32.20 2.17 6.86
CA GLU A 139 32.37 3.54 7.36
C GLU A 139 31.29 3.91 8.41
N ILE A 140 30.02 3.57 8.15
CA ILE A 140 28.93 3.79 9.12
C ILE A 140 29.16 3.02 10.42
N LEU A 141 29.51 1.73 10.33
CA LEU A 141 29.72 0.88 11.51
C LEU A 141 30.94 1.32 12.32
N ASP A 142 32.03 1.70 11.66
CA ASP A 142 33.22 2.23 12.31
C ASP A 142 32.93 3.55 13.05
N ASN A 143 32.10 4.42 12.45
CA ASN A 143 31.65 5.66 13.09
C ASN A 143 30.64 5.43 14.23
N PHE A 144 29.90 4.32 14.21
CA PHE A 144 28.93 3.99 15.25
C PHE A 144 29.58 3.38 16.51
N ILE A 145 30.67 2.63 16.34
CA ILE A 145 31.38 1.95 17.45
C ILE A 145 32.29 2.93 18.22
N ARG A 146 32.63 4.09 17.64
CA ARG A 146 33.40 5.16 18.27
C ARG A 146 32.54 6.04 19.18
#